data_AF-E6PJQ3-F1
#
_entry.id   AF-E6PJQ3-F1
#
_cell.length_a   1.000
_cell.length_b   1.000
_cell.length_c   1.000
_cell.angle_alpha   90.00
_cell.angle_beta   90.00
_cell.angle_gamma   90.00
#
_symmetry.space_group_name_H-M   'P 1'
#
loop_
_entity.id
_entity.type
_entity.pdbx_description
1 polymer ?
#
loop_
_entity_poly.entity_id
_entity_poly.type
_entity_poly.pdbx_seq_one_letter_code
_entity_poly.pdbx_strand_id
1 'polypeptide(L)'
;MLRAQGDLALAVKALDLVSRTAERDTLTELPNRTLFLGRFMQAITHAHRNGGHIALLFLDLDHFKMINDTHGHLVGDRVLKRTANCLVSAVREADTVSRHGGDEFLILLTDITHASDAAAAARKIIAALAQAAFLGDGLPNLTASIGISVYPEDGEDADTLIHRADMAMYRIKKQMRGHFVFHADPVLGVTKMDAPMPPPPQVHHSHAPWEDADHGLRHEQLRLANQQLVSAASSAEQLRIATDRAQRRQTEFLTTLTQRLGESLALIREAAAMLHPSQPEPELPDLAQVRAMLERRLDHASQLLENFQDMQRLYPRKP
;
A
#
# COMPACT_ATOMS: atom_id res chain seq x y z
N MET A 1 22.44 -16.34 19.24
CA MET A 1 22.12 -14.90 19.28
C MET A 1 22.41 -14.19 17.95
N LEU A 2 23.61 -14.33 17.35
CA LEU A 2 23.94 -13.68 16.06
C LEU A 2 23.05 -14.08 14.87
N ARG A 3 22.61 -15.35 14.76
CA ARG A 3 21.72 -15.79 13.66
C ARG A 3 20.33 -15.14 13.72
N ALA A 4 19.73 -15.04 14.92
CA ALA A 4 18.44 -14.39 15.10
C ALA A 4 18.44 -12.88 14.80
N GLN A 5 19.58 -12.19 15.03
CA GLN A 5 19.75 -10.79 14.62
C GLN A 5 19.92 -10.64 13.10
N GLY A 6 20.60 -11.59 12.44
CA GLY A 6 20.71 -11.64 10.98
C GLY A 6 19.36 -11.90 10.30
N ASP A 7 18.58 -12.83 10.82
CA ASP A 7 17.25 -13.17 10.30
C ASP A 7 16.24 -12.04 10.50
N LEU A 8 16.29 -11.34 11.65
CA LEU A 8 15.47 -10.15 11.90
C LEU A 8 15.85 -8.99 10.96
N ALA A 9 17.15 -8.75 10.73
CA ALA A 9 17.60 -7.71 9.81
C ALA A 9 17.21 -8.02 8.34
N LEU A 10 17.24 -9.30 7.94
CA LEU A 10 16.76 -9.76 6.64
C LEU A 10 15.24 -9.61 6.51
N ALA A 11 14.47 -9.97 7.54
CA ALA A 11 13.02 -9.82 7.55
C ALA A 11 12.59 -8.35 7.49
N VAL A 12 13.27 -7.47 8.23
CA VAL A 12 13.02 -6.02 8.18
C VAL A 12 13.37 -5.45 6.81
N LYS A 13 14.48 -5.86 6.19
CA LYS A 13 14.82 -5.46 4.81
C LYS A 13 13.83 -5.98 3.79
N ALA A 14 13.36 -7.22 3.93
CA ALA A 14 12.34 -7.80 3.06
C ALA A 14 11.00 -7.07 3.21
N LEU A 15 10.61 -6.71 4.43
CA LEU A 15 9.40 -5.94 4.70
C LEU A 15 9.49 -4.51 4.15
N ASP A 16 10.64 -3.85 4.29
CA ASP A 16 10.91 -2.53 3.69
C ASP A 16 10.86 -2.62 2.16
N LEU A 17 11.43 -3.67 1.56
CA LEU A 17 11.37 -3.89 0.12
C LEU A 17 9.93 -4.13 -0.37
N VAL A 18 9.16 -4.94 0.34
CA VAL A 18 7.73 -5.22 0.06
C VAL A 18 6.88 -3.96 0.22
N SER A 19 7.17 -3.13 1.22
CA SER A 19 6.48 -1.85 1.42
C SER A 19 6.81 -0.86 0.31
N ARG A 20 8.08 -0.76 -0.08
CA ARG A 20 8.54 0.10 -1.19
C ARG A 20 7.95 -0.30 -2.54
N THR A 21 7.78 -1.60 -2.82
CA THR A 21 7.10 -2.05 -4.05
C THR A 21 5.59 -1.89 -3.98
N ALA A 22 4.99 -1.92 -2.78
CA ALA A 22 3.56 -1.67 -2.59
C ALA A 22 3.17 -0.17 -2.64
N GLU A 23 4.14 0.74 -2.56
CA GLU A 23 3.94 2.19 -2.53
C GLU A 23 4.22 2.90 -3.87
N ARG A 24 4.67 2.16 -4.88
CA ARG A 24 4.99 2.70 -6.20
C ARG A 24 4.11 2.10 -7.29
N ASP A 25 3.87 2.89 -8.32
CA ASP A 25 3.25 2.44 -9.55
C ASP A 25 4.24 1.58 -10.34
N THR A 26 3.83 0.38 -10.75
CA THR A 26 4.72 -0.60 -11.39
C THR A 26 5.17 -0.20 -12.79
N LEU A 27 4.45 0.70 -13.46
CA LEU A 27 4.76 1.14 -14.81
C LEU A 27 5.71 2.35 -14.83
N THR A 28 5.45 3.33 -13.98
CA THR A 28 6.13 4.64 -13.97
C THR A 28 7.10 4.81 -12.82
N GLU A 29 7.11 3.90 -11.84
CA GLU A 29 7.90 3.95 -10.59
C GLU A 29 7.62 5.17 -9.69
N LEU A 30 6.63 5.99 -10.06
CA LEU A 30 6.15 7.10 -9.23
C LEU A 30 5.45 6.58 -7.98
N PRO A 31 5.38 7.39 -6.90
CA PRO A 31 4.42 7.19 -5.83
C PRO A 31 3.05 6.79 -6.38
N ASN A 32 2.46 5.73 -5.84
CA ASN A 32 1.07 5.38 -6.13
C ASN A 32 0.11 6.18 -5.24
N ARG A 33 -1.19 5.96 -5.43
CA ARG A 33 -2.27 6.63 -4.67
C ARG A 33 -2.08 6.55 -3.15
N THR A 34 -1.64 5.40 -2.63
CA THR A 34 -1.46 5.20 -1.19
C THR A 34 -0.32 6.06 -0.64
N LEU A 35 0.86 6.02 -1.28
CA LEU A 35 2.00 6.83 -0.85
C LEU A 35 1.71 8.33 -1.02
N PHE A 36 1.03 8.71 -2.10
CA PHE A 36 0.64 10.10 -2.34
C PHE A 36 -0.24 10.65 -1.22
N LEU A 37 -1.31 9.93 -0.84
CA LEU A 37 -2.22 10.36 0.22
C LEU A 37 -1.49 10.53 1.56
N GLY A 38 -0.59 9.60 1.90
CA GLY A 38 0.24 9.72 3.11
C GLY A 38 1.08 11.00 3.12
N ARG A 39 1.74 11.32 2.00
CA ARG A 39 2.51 12.56 1.86
C ARG A 39 1.63 13.81 1.87
N PHE A 40 0.46 13.73 1.28
CA PHE A 40 -0.47 14.85 1.22
C PHE A 40 -1.01 15.22 2.61
N MET A 41 -1.41 14.23 3.40
CA MET A 41 -1.82 14.46 4.80
C MET A 41 -0.69 15.07 5.64
N GLN A 42 0.56 14.62 5.44
CA GLN A 42 1.73 15.18 6.11
C GLN A 42 1.94 16.65 5.71
N ALA A 43 1.81 16.97 4.43
CA ALA A 43 1.94 18.33 3.92
C ALA A 43 0.85 19.26 4.47
N ILE A 44 -0.41 18.82 4.51
CA ILE A 44 -1.51 19.57 5.15
C ILE A 44 -1.19 19.84 6.62
N THR A 45 -0.76 18.83 7.35
CA THR A 45 -0.41 18.96 8.79
C THR A 45 0.75 19.95 8.98
N HIS A 46 1.74 19.94 8.09
CA HIS A 46 2.85 20.87 8.12
C HIS A 46 2.40 22.32 7.83
N ALA A 47 1.66 22.51 6.74
CA ALA A 47 1.12 23.80 6.32
C ALA A 47 0.22 24.42 7.39
N HIS A 48 -0.70 23.64 7.96
CA HIS A 48 -1.58 24.08 9.04
C HIS A 48 -0.81 24.64 10.24
N ARG A 49 0.26 23.95 10.68
CA ARG A 49 1.07 24.39 11.84
C ARG A 49 1.88 25.66 11.56
N ASN A 50 2.31 25.84 10.31
CA ASN A 50 3.22 26.91 9.93
C ASN A 50 2.51 28.09 9.25
N GLY A 51 1.20 28.03 9.05
CA GLY A 51 0.44 29.00 8.25
C GLY A 51 0.88 29.00 6.77
N GLY A 52 1.37 27.86 6.27
CA GLY A 52 1.82 27.68 4.90
C GLY A 52 0.70 27.31 3.93
N HIS A 53 1.01 27.36 2.64
CA HIS A 53 0.08 26.98 1.57
C HIS A 53 0.66 25.81 0.79
N ILE A 54 -0.22 24.95 0.29
CA ILE A 54 0.12 23.85 -0.60
C ILE A 54 -0.82 23.87 -1.80
N ALA A 55 -0.37 23.39 -2.95
CA ALA A 55 -1.21 23.26 -4.13
C ALA A 55 -1.24 21.81 -4.61
N LEU A 56 -2.43 21.38 -4.99
CA LEU A 56 -2.65 20.12 -5.68
C LEU A 56 -2.99 20.39 -7.15
N LEU A 57 -2.26 19.77 -8.06
CA LEU A 57 -2.56 19.74 -9.48
C LEU A 57 -3.07 18.34 -9.82
N PHE A 58 -4.29 18.26 -10.34
CA PHE A 58 -4.88 17.06 -10.93
C PHE A 58 -4.69 17.14 -12.45
N LEU A 59 -3.94 16.21 -13.02
CA LEU A 59 -3.57 16.18 -14.42
C LEU A 59 -4.14 14.94 -15.11
N ASP A 60 -4.70 15.13 -16.29
CA ASP A 60 -5.14 14.06 -17.18
C ASP A 60 -4.56 14.27 -18.59
N LEU A 61 -4.03 13.19 -19.19
CA LEU A 61 -3.48 13.26 -20.55
C LEU A 61 -4.60 13.32 -21.60
N ASP A 62 -4.54 14.35 -22.42
CA ASP A 62 -5.50 14.54 -23.50
C ASP A 62 -5.34 13.47 -24.58
N HIS A 63 -6.47 12.90 -25.01
CA HIS A 63 -6.54 11.89 -26.07
C HIS A 63 -5.77 10.59 -25.82
N PHE A 64 -5.38 10.26 -24.58
CA PHE A 64 -4.62 9.04 -24.30
C PHE A 64 -5.31 7.75 -24.75
N LYS A 65 -6.64 7.66 -24.61
CA LYS A 65 -7.41 6.52 -25.15
C LYS A 65 -7.22 6.37 -26.66
N MET A 66 -7.26 7.47 -27.42
CA MET A 66 -7.04 7.45 -28.87
C MET A 66 -5.62 6.99 -29.22
N ILE A 67 -4.62 7.35 -28.42
CA ILE A 67 -3.25 6.86 -28.58
C ILE A 67 -3.22 5.33 -28.42
N ASN A 68 -3.87 4.79 -27.38
CA ASN A 68 -3.96 3.35 -27.18
C ASN A 68 -4.70 2.64 -28.32
N ASP A 69 -5.81 3.21 -28.77
CA ASP A 69 -6.65 2.60 -29.80
C ASP A 69 -5.93 2.62 -31.18
N THR A 70 -5.13 3.65 -31.45
CA THR A 70 -4.44 3.82 -32.74
C THR A 70 -3.07 3.12 -32.79
N HIS A 71 -2.32 3.15 -31.69
CA HIS A 71 -0.92 2.72 -31.64
C HIS A 71 -0.67 1.53 -30.70
N GLY A 72 -1.70 1.07 -29.98
CA GLY A 72 -1.62 -0.05 -29.05
C GLY A 72 -1.11 0.32 -27.67
N HIS A 73 -1.41 -0.53 -26.68
CA HIS A 73 -1.07 -0.30 -25.27
C HIS A 73 0.43 -0.18 -24.99
N LEU A 74 1.29 -0.88 -25.74
CA LEU A 74 2.75 -0.76 -25.57
C LEU A 74 3.26 0.66 -25.88
N VAL A 75 2.58 1.39 -26.76
CA VAL A 75 2.87 2.79 -27.04
C VAL A 75 2.31 3.67 -25.93
N GLY A 76 1.10 3.40 -25.47
CA GLY A 76 0.52 4.07 -24.29
C GLY A 76 1.42 3.98 -23.06
N ASP A 77 1.96 2.80 -22.78
CA ASP A 77 2.90 2.57 -21.67
C ASP A 77 4.16 3.43 -21.79
N ARG A 78 4.70 3.61 -23.00
CA ARG A 78 5.83 4.50 -23.25
C ARG A 78 5.45 5.97 -23.04
N VAL A 79 4.25 6.37 -23.47
CA VAL A 79 3.72 7.72 -23.23
C VAL A 79 3.57 7.99 -21.74
N LEU A 80 3.07 7.04 -20.95
CA LEU A 80 2.93 7.18 -19.50
C LEU A 80 4.29 7.31 -18.80
N LYS A 81 5.27 6.47 -19.16
CA LYS A 81 6.64 6.56 -18.63
C LYS A 81 7.29 7.90 -18.97
N ARG A 82 7.10 8.37 -20.19
CA ARG A 82 7.64 9.66 -20.65
C ARG A 82 6.97 10.85 -19.95
N THR A 83 5.66 10.77 -19.76
CA THR A 83 4.89 11.73 -18.98
C THR A 83 5.45 11.80 -17.55
N ALA A 84 5.62 10.67 -16.89
CA ALA A 84 6.18 10.61 -15.54
C ALA A 84 7.55 11.31 -15.45
N ASN A 85 8.48 11.01 -16.35
CA ASN A 85 9.80 11.65 -16.39
C ASN A 85 9.69 13.17 -16.61
N CYS A 86 8.80 13.60 -17.51
CA CYS A 86 8.54 15.00 -17.79
C CYS A 86 8.05 15.73 -16.54
N LEU A 87 7.04 15.17 -15.86
CA LEU A 87 6.47 15.74 -14.64
C LEU A 87 7.52 15.86 -13.52
N VAL A 88 8.30 14.80 -13.28
CA VAL A 88 9.37 14.82 -12.26
C VAL A 88 10.42 15.88 -12.56
N SER A 89 10.80 16.07 -13.84
CA SER A 89 11.75 17.12 -14.24
C SER A 89 11.17 18.54 -14.15
N ALA A 90 9.85 18.67 -14.18
CA ALA A 90 9.16 19.95 -14.16
C ALA A 90 9.03 20.52 -12.74
N VAL A 91 9.06 19.67 -11.71
CA VAL A 91 8.85 20.07 -10.30
C VAL A 91 10.15 20.04 -9.48
N ARG A 92 10.11 20.53 -8.24
CA ARG A 92 11.26 20.50 -7.32
C ARG A 92 11.34 19.13 -6.64
N GLU A 93 12.49 18.80 -6.06
CA GLU A 93 12.68 17.54 -5.32
C GLU A 93 11.74 17.40 -4.11
N ALA A 94 11.37 18.53 -3.48
CA ALA A 94 10.42 18.56 -2.36
C ALA A 94 8.97 18.30 -2.78
N ASP A 95 8.65 18.47 -4.07
CA ASP A 95 7.31 18.23 -4.60
C ASP A 95 7.10 16.74 -4.85
N THR A 96 5.85 16.29 -4.85
CA THR A 96 5.52 14.89 -5.11
C THR A 96 4.71 14.76 -6.39
N VAL A 97 5.18 13.93 -7.31
CA VAL A 97 4.42 13.47 -8.49
C VAL A 97 3.94 12.05 -8.23
N SER A 98 2.68 11.75 -8.52
CA SER A 98 2.08 10.43 -8.37
C SER A 98 1.26 10.07 -9.60
N ARG A 99 1.23 8.78 -9.95
CA ARG A 99 0.24 8.26 -10.90
C ARG A 99 -0.98 7.79 -10.12
N HIS A 100 -2.12 8.43 -10.34
CA HIS A 100 -3.36 8.10 -9.64
C HIS A 100 -3.98 6.81 -10.19
N GLY A 101 -3.94 6.64 -11.51
CA GLY A 101 -4.45 5.49 -12.25
C GLY A 101 -4.59 5.85 -13.73
N GLY A 102 -4.59 4.87 -14.63
CA GLY A 102 -4.75 5.12 -16.07
C GLY A 102 -3.76 6.16 -16.61
N ASP A 103 -4.29 7.28 -17.08
CA ASP A 103 -3.62 8.47 -17.60
C ASP A 103 -3.66 9.69 -16.67
N GLU A 104 -4.07 9.49 -15.42
CA GLU A 104 -4.22 10.53 -14.41
C GLU A 104 -3.00 10.60 -13.49
N PHE A 105 -2.54 11.83 -13.25
CA PHE A 105 -1.40 12.14 -12.38
C PHE A 105 -1.80 13.21 -11.36
N LEU A 106 -1.27 13.09 -10.14
CA LEU A 106 -1.38 14.09 -9.10
C LEU A 106 -0.01 14.70 -8.85
N ILE A 107 0.07 16.03 -8.77
CA ILE A 107 1.26 16.74 -8.31
C ILE A 107 0.91 17.54 -7.05
N LEU A 108 1.65 17.29 -5.99
CA LEU A 108 1.59 18.03 -4.74
C LEU A 108 2.78 18.99 -4.67
N LEU A 109 2.49 20.29 -4.69
CA LEU A 109 3.45 21.35 -4.47
C LEU A 109 3.41 21.78 -3.01
N THR A 110 4.56 21.68 -2.34
CA THR A 110 4.68 22.06 -0.92
C THR A 110 5.28 23.45 -0.78
N ASP A 111 4.96 24.13 0.33
CA ASP A 111 5.51 25.44 0.70
C ASP A 111 5.42 26.50 -0.42
N ILE A 112 4.27 26.57 -1.11
CA ILE A 112 4.02 27.64 -2.08
C ILE A 112 3.77 28.96 -1.34
N THR A 113 4.24 30.06 -1.93
CA THR A 113 4.04 31.39 -1.34
C THR A 113 2.77 32.03 -1.88
N HIS A 114 2.48 31.81 -3.16
CA HIS A 114 1.30 32.34 -3.84
C HIS A 114 0.71 31.31 -4.81
N ALA A 115 -0.59 31.40 -5.09
CA ALA A 115 -1.24 30.57 -6.12
C ALA A 115 -0.56 30.69 -7.50
N SER A 116 0.10 31.82 -7.79
CA SER A 116 0.90 32.00 -9.01
C SER A 116 2.05 31.02 -9.16
N ASP A 117 2.57 30.48 -8.06
CA ASP A 117 3.63 29.45 -8.07
C ASP A 117 3.10 28.15 -8.66
N ALA A 118 1.88 27.76 -8.26
CA ALA A 118 1.18 26.61 -8.83
C ALA A 118 0.86 26.83 -10.32
N ALA A 119 0.45 28.04 -10.70
CA ALA A 119 0.23 28.39 -12.10
C ALA A 119 1.53 28.32 -12.93
N ALA A 120 2.66 28.73 -12.36
CA ALA A 120 3.96 28.63 -13.02
C ALA A 120 4.39 27.18 -13.22
N ALA A 121 4.20 26.32 -12.21
CA ALA A 121 4.43 24.89 -12.32
C ALA A 121 3.54 24.24 -13.39
N ALA A 122 2.24 24.55 -13.41
CA ALA A 122 1.31 24.03 -14.40
C ALA A 122 1.70 24.45 -15.84
N ARG A 123 2.06 25.72 -16.06
CA ARG A 123 2.57 26.19 -17.37
C ARG A 123 3.85 25.46 -17.79
N LYS A 124 4.79 25.27 -16.86
CA LYS A 124 6.03 24.54 -17.12
C LYS A 124 5.75 23.10 -17.50
N ILE A 125 4.85 22.43 -16.80
CA ILE A 125 4.41 21.05 -17.10
C ILE A 125 3.80 20.96 -18.51
N ILE A 126 2.82 21.82 -18.82
CA ILE A 126 2.16 21.84 -20.14
C ILE A 126 3.19 22.04 -21.26
N ALA A 127 4.09 23.02 -21.11
CA ALA A 127 5.12 23.29 -22.10
C ALA A 127 6.10 22.10 -22.27
N ALA A 128 6.48 21.45 -21.17
CA ALA A 128 7.39 20.32 -21.20
C ALA A 128 6.75 19.08 -21.86
N LEU A 129 5.47 18.81 -21.61
CA LEU A 129 4.73 17.72 -22.27
C LEU A 129 4.60 17.97 -23.78
N ALA A 130 4.29 19.20 -24.18
CA ALA A 130 4.21 19.57 -25.59
C ALA A 130 5.55 19.37 -26.33
N GLN A 131 6.68 19.70 -25.69
CA GLN A 131 8.01 19.47 -26.26
C GLN A 131 8.41 17.99 -26.24
N ALA A 132 7.95 17.24 -25.25
CA ALA A 132 8.25 15.81 -25.13
C ALA A 132 7.67 14.99 -26.31
N ALA A 133 6.69 15.47 -27.06
CA ALA A 133 6.19 14.72 -28.21
C ALA A 133 7.11 14.72 -29.44
N PHE A 134 8.10 15.61 -29.50
CA PHE A 134 8.87 15.86 -30.73
C PHE A 134 10.02 14.86 -31.02
N LEU A 135 10.25 13.83 -30.18
CA LEU A 135 11.40 12.93 -30.34
C LEU A 135 11.11 11.70 -31.21
N GLY A 136 10.82 11.92 -32.50
CA GLY A 136 11.11 10.93 -33.56
C GLY A 136 10.18 9.73 -33.74
N ASP A 137 9.23 9.51 -32.83
CA ASP A 137 8.42 8.28 -32.81
C ASP A 137 7.12 8.36 -33.66
N GLY A 138 6.87 9.48 -34.34
CA GLY A 138 5.61 9.73 -35.05
C GLY A 138 4.38 9.86 -34.13
N LEU A 139 4.60 10.06 -32.83
CA LEU A 139 3.53 10.21 -31.85
C LEU A 139 2.91 11.61 -31.91
N PRO A 140 1.59 11.75 -31.66
CA PRO A 140 0.94 13.04 -31.61
C PRO A 140 1.47 13.91 -30.46
N ASN A 141 1.29 15.23 -30.60
CA ASN A 141 1.63 16.18 -29.53
C ASN A 141 0.92 15.81 -28.23
N LEU A 142 1.70 15.58 -27.17
CA LEU A 142 1.19 15.26 -25.86
C LEU A 142 0.69 16.54 -25.21
N THR A 143 -0.60 16.56 -24.91
CA THR A 143 -1.26 17.66 -24.20
C THR A 143 -1.92 17.11 -22.95
N ALA A 144 -2.14 17.97 -21.97
CA ALA A 144 -2.78 17.60 -20.72
C ALA A 144 -3.69 18.72 -20.23
N SER A 145 -4.76 18.31 -19.58
CA SER A 145 -5.70 19.18 -18.89
C SER A 145 -5.40 19.15 -17.40
N ILE A 146 -5.27 20.32 -16.77
CA ILE A 146 -4.84 20.43 -15.36
C ILE A 146 -5.86 21.24 -14.55
N GLY A 147 -6.34 20.66 -13.45
CA GLY A 147 -7.12 21.37 -12.44
C GLY A 147 -6.28 21.62 -11.19
N ILE A 148 -6.41 22.79 -10.59
CA ILE A 148 -5.61 23.19 -9.43
C ILE A 148 -6.52 23.50 -8.24
N SER A 149 -6.19 22.97 -7.06
CA SER A 149 -6.75 23.41 -5.78
C SER A 149 -5.63 23.85 -4.83
N VAL A 150 -5.92 24.83 -3.98
CA VAL A 150 -4.96 25.43 -3.04
C VAL A 150 -5.46 25.28 -1.61
N TYR A 151 -4.62 24.80 -0.72
CA TYR A 151 -4.90 24.80 0.73
C TYR A 151 -4.41 26.09 1.36
N PRO A 152 -5.17 26.68 2.30
CA PRO A 152 -6.47 26.21 2.80
C PRO A 152 -7.70 26.73 2.03
N GLU A 153 -7.53 27.63 1.05
CA GLU A 153 -8.62 28.37 0.41
C GLU A 153 -9.66 27.47 -0.28
N ASP A 154 -9.19 26.42 -0.93
CA ASP A 154 -10.01 25.43 -1.61
C ASP A 154 -10.32 24.22 -0.71
N GLY A 155 -10.00 24.23 0.58
CA GLY A 155 -10.36 23.16 1.50
C GLY A 155 -9.24 22.78 2.45
N GLU A 156 -9.62 22.13 3.55
CA GLU A 156 -8.72 21.83 4.67
C GLU A 156 -8.30 20.35 4.77
N ASP A 157 -8.86 19.49 3.93
CA ASP A 157 -8.59 18.06 3.87
C ASP A 157 -8.25 17.59 2.45
N ALA A 158 -7.53 16.46 2.38
CA ALA A 158 -7.01 15.93 1.13
C ALA A 158 -8.12 15.53 0.14
N ASP A 159 -9.23 14.95 0.63
CA ASP A 159 -10.31 14.47 -0.23
C ASP A 159 -11.04 15.64 -0.90
N THR A 160 -11.33 16.71 -0.13
CA THR A 160 -11.92 17.94 -0.65
C THR A 160 -11.02 18.59 -1.71
N LEU A 161 -9.72 18.70 -1.44
CA LEU A 161 -8.77 19.30 -2.37
C LEU A 161 -8.63 18.47 -3.66
N ILE A 162 -8.57 17.14 -3.57
CA ILE A 162 -8.54 16.23 -4.73
C ILE A 162 -9.80 16.41 -5.56
N HIS A 163 -10.97 16.35 -4.92
CA HIS A 163 -12.24 16.47 -5.63
C HIS A 163 -12.39 17.81 -6.36
N ARG A 164 -11.96 18.90 -5.73
CA ARG A 164 -12.03 20.24 -6.32
C ARG A 164 -11.05 20.43 -7.49
N ALA A 165 -9.84 19.87 -7.39
CA ALA A 165 -8.88 19.85 -8.48
C ALA A 165 -9.35 18.97 -9.64
N ASP A 166 -9.91 17.79 -9.38
CA ASP A 166 -10.52 16.92 -10.40
C ASP A 166 -11.68 17.65 -11.13
N MET A 167 -12.59 18.27 -10.37
CA MET A 167 -13.66 19.08 -10.95
C MET A 167 -13.15 20.20 -11.85
N ALA A 168 -12.08 20.89 -11.44
CA ALA A 168 -11.43 21.93 -12.23
C ALA A 168 -10.80 21.36 -13.52
N MET A 169 -10.10 20.23 -13.41
CA MET A 169 -9.49 19.52 -14.54
C MET A 169 -10.55 19.10 -15.55
N TYR A 170 -11.64 18.51 -15.09
CA TYR A 170 -12.73 18.08 -15.95
C TYR A 170 -13.38 19.24 -16.69
N ARG A 171 -13.58 20.39 -16.02
CA ARG A 171 -14.12 21.61 -16.65
C ARG A 171 -13.22 22.09 -17.79
N ILE A 172 -11.92 22.21 -17.55
CA ILE A 172 -10.99 22.68 -18.58
C ILE A 172 -10.85 21.66 -19.70
N LYS A 173 -10.77 20.35 -19.40
CA LYS A 173 -10.71 19.27 -20.39
C LYS A 173 -11.87 19.29 -21.39
N LYS A 174 -13.06 19.70 -20.95
CA LYS A 174 -14.25 19.85 -21.81
C LYS A 174 -14.24 21.10 -22.68
N GLN A 175 -13.63 22.18 -22.21
CA GLN A 175 -13.67 23.47 -22.89
C GLN A 175 -12.44 23.71 -23.75
N MET A 176 -11.27 23.41 -23.20
CA MET A 176 -9.98 23.71 -23.80
C MET A 176 -8.90 22.75 -23.26
N ARG A 177 -8.47 21.83 -24.12
CA ARG A 177 -7.38 20.90 -23.82
C ARG A 177 -6.02 21.59 -23.81
N GLY A 178 -5.00 20.99 -23.20
CA GLY A 178 -3.67 21.57 -23.09
C GLY A 178 -3.60 22.83 -22.22
N HIS A 179 -4.55 23.02 -21.30
CA HIS A 179 -4.67 24.20 -20.43
C HIS A 179 -4.83 23.80 -18.96
N PHE A 180 -4.67 24.78 -18.07
CA PHE A 180 -4.93 24.62 -16.65
C PHE A 180 -5.97 25.62 -16.15
N VAL A 181 -6.66 25.29 -15.06
CA VAL A 181 -7.58 26.20 -14.37
C VAL A 181 -7.55 25.96 -12.86
N PHE A 182 -7.66 27.02 -12.06
CA PHE A 182 -7.89 26.89 -10.63
C PHE A 182 -9.34 26.51 -10.35
N HIS A 183 -9.58 25.83 -9.24
CA HIS A 183 -10.92 25.52 -8.78
C HIS A 183 -11.78 26.78 -8.61
N ALA A 184 -11.19 27.82 -8.02
CA ALA A 184 -11.81 29.12 -7.75
C ALA A 184 -12.03 29.98 -9.00
N ASP A 185 -11.34 29.69 -10.11
CA ASP A 185 -11.44 30.52 -11.31
C ASP A 185 -12.78 30.24 -12.04
N PRO A 186 -13.58 31.29 -12.32
CA PRO A 186 -14.69 31.15 -13.23
C PRO A 186 -14.11 30.94 -14.63
N VAL A 187 -14.45 29.82 -15.25
CA VAL A 187 -13.95 29.57 -16.61
C VAL A 187 -14.54 30.62 -17.56
N LEU A 188 -13.67 31.34 -18.28
CA LEU A 188 -14.05 32.37 -19.24
C LEU A 188 -15.08 31.80 -20.22
N GLY A 189 -16.36 32.18 -20.06
CA GLY A 189 -17.45 31.74 -20.92
C GLY A 189 -18.78 31.41 -20.24
N VAL A 190 -18.91 31.48 -18.91
CA VAL A 190 -20.22 31.30 -18.24
C VAL A 190 -20.62 32.56 -17.48
N THR A 191 -21.45 33.39 -18.12
CA THR A 191 -22.35 34.29 -17.39
C THR A 191 -23.22 33.46 -16.46
N LYS A 192 -23.11 33.76 -15.17
CA LYS A 192 -24.06 33.50 -14.07
C LYS A 192 -25.32 32.72 -14.49
N MET A 193 -25.42 31.45 -14.10
CA MET A 193 -26.70 30.74 -14.03
C MET A 193 -26.96 30.39 -12.57
N ASP A 194 -27.69 31.29 -11.91
CA ASP A 194 -28.46 31.00 -10.71
C ASP A 194 -29.55 29.97 -11.10
N ALA A 195 -29.20 28.68 -11.09
CA ALA A 195 -30.17 27.58 -11.22
C ALA A 195 -29.66 26.34 -10.49
N PRO A 196 -30.54 25.55 -9.82
CA PRO A 196 -30.11 24.31 -9.20
C PRO A 196 -29.58 23.38 -10.29
N MET A 197 -28.40 22.81 -10.06
CA MET A 197 -27.81 21.78 -10.90
C MET A 197 -28.87 20.73 -11.25
N PRO A 198 -29.15 20.48 -12.55
CA PRO A 198 -29.97 19.33 -12.91
C PRO A 198 -29.22 18.06 -12.48
N PRO A 199 -29.93 16.99 -12.06
CA PRO A 199 -29.29 15.71 -11.80
C PRO A 199 -28.48 15.29 -13.05
N PRO A 200 -27.32 14.64 -12.86
CA PRO A 200 -26.43 14.30 -13.96
C PRO A 200 -27.21 13.57 -15.07
N PRO A 201 -26.94 13.88 -16.35
CA PRO A 201 -27.70 13.31 -17.45
C PRO A 201 -27.56 11.78 -17.41
N GLN A 202 -28.69 11.07 -17.41
CA GLN A 202 -28.71 9.65 -17.72
C GLN A 202 -28.29 9.51 -19.19
N VAL A 203 -27.03 9.13 -19.40
CA VAL A 203 -26.49 8.94 -20.74
C VAL A 203 -27.10 7.66 -21.31
N HIS A 204 -28.06 7.80 -22.22
CA HIS A 204 -28.37 6.73 -23.16
C HIS A 204 -27.24 6.68 -24.19
N HIS A 205 -26.32 5.73 -23.99
CA HIS A 205 -25.42 5.31 -25.04
C HIS A 205 -26.25 4.70 -26.18
N SER A 206 -26.21 5.32 -27.35
CA SER A 206 -26.65 4.67 -28.59
C SER A 206 -25.62 3.57 -28.91
N HIS A 207 -25.94 2.35 -28.49
CA HIS A 207 -25.11 1.17 -28.69
C HIS A 207 -25.10 0.77 -30.18
N ALA A 208 -23.91 0.71 -30.78
CA ALA A 208 -23.72 -0.04 -32.00
C ALA A 208 -23.84 -1.55 -31.67
N PRO A 209 -24.55 -2.38 -32.46
CA PRO A 209 -24.86 -3.78 -32.10
C PRO A 209 -23.66 -4.70 -31.85
N TRP A 210 -22.44 -4.26 -32.18
CA TRP A 210 -21.19 -5.01 -31.99
C TRP A 210 -20.37 -4.56 -30.76
N GLU A 211 -20.72 -3.44 -30.12
CA GLU A 211 -20.04 -2.94 -28.90
C GLU A 211 -20.59 -3.60 -27.62
N ASP A 212 -21.87 -3.99 -27.58
CA ASP A 212 -22.51 -4.61 -26.40
C ASP A 212 -21.99 -6.01 -26.06
N ALA A 213 -21.65 -6.80 -27.08
CA ALA A 213 -21.13 -8.14 -26.86
C ALA A 213 -19.74 -8.11 -26.21
N ASP A 214 -18.87 -7.18 -26.64
CA ASP A 214 -17.51 -7.05 -26.12
C ASP A 214 -17.49 -6.39 -24.73
N HIS A 215 -18.40 -5.44 -24.48
CA HIS A 215 -18.59 -4.87 -23.14
C HIS A 215 -19.16 -5.86 -22.12
N GLY A 216 -20.14 -6.69 -22.52
CA GLY A 216 -20.68 -7.75 -21.67
C GLY A 216 -19.63 -8.82 -21.31
N LEU A 217 -18.83 -9.23 -22.31
CA LEU A 217 -17.73 -10.19 -22.10
C LEU A 217 -16.63 -9.62 -21.19
N ARG A 218 -16.22 -8.35 -21.39
CA ARG A 218 -15.25 -7.69 -20.48
C ARG A 218 -15.79 -7.50 -19.07
N HIS A 219 -17.06 -7.11 -18.92
CA HIS A 219 -17.66 -6.94 -17.59
C HIS A 219 -17.76 -8.27 -16.85
N GLU A 220 -18.14 -9.36 -17.52
CA GLU A 220 -18.20 -10.68 -16.88
C GLU A 220 -16.79 -11.21 -16.57
N GLN A 221 -15.82 -11.00 -17.46
CA GLN A 221 -14.41 -11.34 -17.19
C GLN A 221 -13.85 -10.58 -15.98
N LEU A 222 -14.14 -9.28 -15.86
CA LEU A 222 -13.72 -8.46 -14.73
C LEU A 222 -14.41 -8.91 -13.43
N ARG A 223 -15.69 -9.28 -13.51
CA ARG A 223 -16.46 -9.82 -12.37
C ARG A 223 -15.89 -11.14 -11.88
N LEU A 224 -15.55 -12.04 -12.79
CA LEU A 224 -14.92 -13.33 -12.49
C LEU A 224 -13.52 -13.15 -11.89
N ALA A 225 -12.70 -12.27 -12.46
CA ALA A 225 -11.38 -11.95 -11.93
C ALA A 225 -11.45 -11.37 -10.51
N ASN A 226 -12.40 -10.45 -10.26
CA ASN A 226 -12.63 -9.90 -8.92
C ASN A 226 -13.10 -10.98 -7.93
N GLN A 227 -13.97 -11.91 -8.34
CA GLN A 227 -14.40 -13.04 -7.50
C GLN A 227 -13.23 -13.99 -7.17
N GLN A 228 -12.33 -14.22 -8.12
CA GLN A 228 -11.12 -15.01 -7.90
C GLN A 228 -10.15 -14.32 -6.94
N LEU A 229 -9.98 -13.00 -7.05
CA LEU A 229 -9.14 -12.23 -6.12
C LEU A 229 -9.69 -12.23 -4.69
N VAL A 230 -11.00 -12.05 -4.52
CA VAL A 230 -11.65 -12.09 -3.20
C VAL A 230 -11.54 -13.47 -2.56
N SER A 231 -11.73 -14.54 -3.35
CA SER A 231 -11.57 -15.91 -2.83
C SER A 231 -10.11 -16.22 -2.46
N ALA A 232 -9.15 -15.82 -3.30
CA ALA A 232 -7.72 -15.97 -3.01
C ALA A 232 -7.29 -15.20 -1.75
N ALA A 233 -7.77 -13.95 -1.57
CA ALA A 233 -7.49 -13.15 -0.39
C ALA A 233 -8.08 -13.79 0.89
N SER A 234 -9.30 -14.32 0.81
CA SER A 234 -9.93 -15.05 1.92
C SER A 234 -9.16 -16.32 2.29
N SER A 235 -8.72 -17.11 1.30
CA SER A 235 -7.89 -18.29 1.54
C SER A 235 -6.51 -17.94 2.13
N ALA A 236 -5.88 -16.86 1.66
CA ALA A 236 -4.62 -16.38 2.21
C ALA A 236 -4.76 -15.94 3.67
N GLU A 237 -5.86 -15.25 4.02
CA GLU A 237 -6.12 -14.83 5.40
C GLU A 237 -6.42 -16.03 6.31
N GLN A 238 -7.16 -17.03 5.82
CA GLN A 238 -7.36 -18.28 6.56
C GLN A 238 -6.04 -19.00 6.83
N LEU A 239 -5.14 -19.05 5.85
CA LEU A 239 -3.82 -19.65 6.01
C LEU A 239 -2.97 -18.87 7.03
N ARG A 240 -3.01 -17.53 7.00
CA ARG A 240 -2.33 -16.66 7.95
C ARG A 240 -2.84 -16.89 9.37
N ILE A 241 -4.17 -16.88 9.58
CA ILE A 241 -4.80 -17.16 10.87
C ILE A 241 -4.44 -18.57 11.38
N ALA A 242 -4.41 -19.58 10.51
CA ALA A 242 -4.03 -20.93 10.87
C ALA A 242 -2.54 -21.00 11.31
N THR A 243 -1.67 -20.29 10.60
CA THR A 243 -0.23 -20.22 10.91
C THR A 243 0.01 -19.52 12.24
N ASP A 244 -0.67 -18.39 12.49
CA ASP A 244 -0.58 -17.65 13.76
C ASP A 244 -1.10 -18.51 14.93
N ARG A 245 -2.20 -19.24 14.75
CA ARG A 245 -2.71 -20.17 15.76
C ARG A 245 -1.73 -21.32 16.04
N ALA A 246 -1.10 -21.86 15.00
CA ALA A 246 -0.09 -22.91 15.16
C ALA A 246 1.13 -22.41 15.93
N GLN A 247 1.62 -21.20 15.62
CA GLN A 247 2.75 -20.58 16.32
C GLN A 247 2.42 -20.25 17.77
N ARG A 248 1.22 -19.73 18.07
CA ARG A 248 0.78 -19.47 19.45
C ARG A 248 0.74 -20.76 20.27
N ARG A 249 0.14 -21.83 19.74
CA ARG A 249 0.12 -23.15 20.39
C ARG A 249 1.51 -23.68 20.67
N GLN A 250 2.43 -23.55 19.71
CA GLN A 250 3.82 -23.98 19.90
C GLN A 250 4.52 -23.18 21.00
N THR A 251 4.28 -21.87 21.06
CA THR A 251 4.86 -20.97 22.07
C THR A 251 4.32 -21.26 23.48
N GLU A 252 3.01 -21.43 23.62
CA GLU A 252 2.36 -21.81 24.89
C GLU A 252 2.89 -23.17 25.39
N PHE A 253 3.07 -24.13 24.48
CA PHE A 253 3.60 -25.44 24.82
C PHE A 253 5.06 -25.39 25.26
N LEU A 254 5.94 -24.66 24.55
CA LEU A 254 7.34 -24.48 24.95
C LEU A 254 7.46 -23.76 26.30
N THR A 255 6.57 -22.79 26.56
CA THR A 255 6.49 -22.10 27.86
C THR A 255 6.10 -23.06 28.98
N THR A 256 5.10 -23.92 28.73
CA THR A 256 4.68 -24.96 29.69
C THR A 256 5.79 -25.98 29.95
N LEU A 257 6.50 -26.41 28.90
CA LEU A 257 7.62 -27.34 29.02
C LEU A 257 8.77 -26.73 29.84
N THR A 258 9.15 -25.49 29.55
CA THR A 258 10.24 -24.81 30.27
C THR A 258 9.90 -24.63 31.75
N GLN A 259 8.66 -24.27 32.07
CA GLN A 259 8.21 -24.15 33.46
C GLN A 259 8.27 -25.49 34.21
N ARG A 260 7.72 -26.56 33.61
CA ARG A 260 7.70 -27.90 34.25
C ARG A 260 9.09 -28.54 34.38
N LEU A 261 9.96 -28.32 33.41
CA LEU A 261 11.37 -28.74 33.50
C LEU A 261 12.10 -27.96 34.60
N GLY A 262 11.83 -26.65 34.72
CA GLY A 262 12.35 -25.81 35.80
C GLY A 262 11.93 -26.31 37.19
N GLU A 263 10.65 -26.62 37.37
CA GLU A 263 10.11 -27.20 38.61
C GLU A 263 10.77 -28.55 38.94
N SER A 264 10.97 -29.40 37.94
CA SER A 264 11.59 -30.71 38.12
C SER A 264 13.07 -30.59 38.52
N LEU A 265 13.80 -29.66 37.91
CA LEU A 265 15.21 -29.40 38.23
C LEU A 265 15.38 -28.75 39.60
N ALA A 266 14.45 -27.90 40.04
CA ALA A 266 14.46 -27.31 41.38
C ALA A 266 14.34 -28.39 42.46
N LEU A 267 13.45 -29.36 42.28
CA LEU A 267 13.27 -30.49 43.20
C LEU A 267 14.49 -31.42 43.25
N ILE A 268 15.14 -31.67 42.10
CA ILE A 268 16.39 -32.43 42.06
C ILE A 268 17.50 -31.69 42.82
N ARG A 269 17.55 -30.36 42.71
CA ARG A 269 18.52 -29.53 43.44
C ARG A 269 18.26 -29.54 44.95
N GLU A 270 17.01 -29.50 45.38
CA GLU A 270 16.62 -29.62 46.80
C GLU A 270 16.95 -31.00 47.37
N ALA A 271 16.63 -32.07 46.65
CA ALA A 271 16.99 -33.43 47.04
C ALA A 271 18.52 -33.63 47.10
N ALA A 272 19.27 -33.04 46.15
CA ALA A 272 20.73 -33.05 46.17
C ALA A 272 21.31 -32.25 47.35
N ALA A 273 20.68 -31.13 47.75
CA ALA A 273 21.06 -30.37 48.93
C ALA A 273 20.80 -31.13 50.23
N MET A 274 19.73 -31.93 50.30
CA MET A 274 19.45 -32.83 51.43
C MET A 274 20.44 -33.99 51.55
N LEU A 275 21.09 -34.39 50.45
CA LEU A 275 22.14 -35.42 50.44
C LEU A 275 23.52 -34.90 50.85
N HIS A 276 23.68 -33.59 51.07
CA HIS A 276 24.88 -32.98 51.66
C HIS A 276 24.75 -32.85 53.19
N PRO A 277 25.52 -33.61 53.99
CA PRO A 277 25.45 -33.52 55.44
C PRO A 277 26.25 -32.30 55.90
N SER A 278 25.54 -31.23 56.24
CA SER A 278 26.04 -30.19 57.14
C SER A 278 25.05 -29.99 58.29
N GLN A 279 24.61 -31.09 58.91
CA GLN A 279 24.15 -31.20 60.32
C GLN A 279 23.73 -32.65 60.63
N PRO A 280 23.80 -33.08 61.91
CA PRO A 280 23.52 -34.46 62.31
C PRO A 280 22.00 -34.75 62.30
N GLU A 281 21.67 -36.02 62.03
CA GLU A 281 20.35 -36.59 61.70
C GLU A 281 19.11 -36.03 62.44
N PRO A 282 17.96 -36.01 61.75
CA PRO A 282 16.97 -37.04 62.05
C PRO A 282 16.34 -37.71 60.80
N GLU A 283 16.15 -39.03 60.90
CA GLU A 283 15.35 -39.97 60.07
C GLU A 283 15.34 -39.71 58.54
N LEU A 284 16.24 -40.39 57.82
CA LEU A 284 16.22 -40.46 56.35
C LEU A 284 14.90 -41.07 55.85
N PRO A 285 14.19 -40.44 54.89
CA PRO A 285 13.13 -41.13 54.15
C PRO A 285 13.73 -42.30 53.37
N ASP A 286 13.02 -43.44 53.32
CA ASP A 286 13.49 -44.67 52.68
C ASP A 286 14.02 -44.40 51.26
N LEU A 287 15.31 -44.66 51.04
CA LEU A 287 16.01 -44.47 49.76
C LEU A 287 15.30 -45.20 48.61
N ALA A 288 14.59 -46.29 48.91
CA ALA A 288 13.75 -46.99 47.93
C ALA A 288 12.57 -46.13 47.46
N GLN A 289 11.99 -45.31 48.34
CA GLN A 289 10.85 -44.45 48.04
C GLN A 289 11.26 -43.23 47.21
N VAL A 290 12.42 -42.64 47.51
CA VAL A 290 13.01 -41.55 46.71
C VAL A 290 13.40 -42.08 45.31
N ARG A 291 14.00 -43.27 45.23
CA ARG A 291 14.35 -43.90 43.95
C ARG A 291 13.12 -44.21 43.10
N ALA A 292 12.07 -44.79 43.70
CA ALA A 292 10.82 -45.08 43.01
C ALA A 292 10.08 -43.81 42.52
N MET A 293 10.24 -42.68 43.22
CA MET A 293 9.69 -41.40 42.77
C MET A 293 10.45 -40.84 41.56
N LEU A 294 11.78 -40.97 41.55
CA LEU A 294 12.62 -40.56 40.42
C LEU A 294 12.38 -41.44 39.18
N GLU A 295 12.30 -42.76 39.35
CA GLU A 295 12.03 -43.72 38.26
C GLU A 295 10.67 -43.46 37.58
N ARG A 296 9.59 -43.31 38.36
CA ARG A 296 8.25 -42.98 37.80
C ARG A 296 8.22 -41.66 37.03
N ARG A 297 9.02 -40.69 37.45
CA ARG A 297 9.10 -39.37 36.82
C ARG A 297 9.92 -39.39 35.52
N LEU A 298 10.99 -40.20 35.48
CA LEU A 298 11.79 -40.46 34.27
C LEU A 298 10.97 -41.18 33.20
N ASP A 299 10.17 -42.18 33.58
CA ASP A 299 9.28 -42.88 32.64
C ASP A 299 8.24 -41.94 32.03
N HIS A 300 7.63 -41.09 32.84
CA HIS A 300 6.65 -40.11 32.36
C HIS A 300 7.28 -39.05 31.42
N ALA A 301 8.53 -38.64 31.68
CA ALA A 301 9.26 -37.74 30.79
C ALA A 301 9.60 -38.39 29.45
N SER A 302 9.97 -39.68 29.46
CA SER A 302 10.21 -40.47 28.25
C SER A 302 8.94 -40.64 27.41
N GLN A 303 7.79 -40.91 28.04
CA GLN A 303 6.50 -41.04 27.35
C GLN A 303 6.09 -39.75 26.62
N LEU A 304 6.38 -38.59 27.21
CA LEU A 304 6.10 -37.29 26.58
C LEU A 304 7.01 -37.02 25.37
N LEU A 305 8.26 -37.49 25.41
CA LEU A 305 9.20 -37.41 24.29
C LEU A 305 8.79 -38.34 23.14
N GLU A 306 8.30 -39.53 23.44
CA GLU A 306 7.76 -40.45 22.42
C GLU A 306 6.51 -39.88 21.74
N ASN A 307 5.56 -39.36 22.53
CA ASN A 307 4.36 -38.70 21.98
C ASN A 307 4.71 -37.49 21.09
N PHE A 308 5.81 -36.79 21.37
CA PHE A 308 6.33 -35.71 20.53
C PHE A 308 6.88 -36.21 19.19
N GLN A 309 7.62 -37.33 19.19
CA GLN A 309 8.13 -37.94 17.96
C GLN A 309 7.00 -38.47 17.06
N ASP A 310 5.94 -39.02 17.66
CA ASP A 310 4.77 -39.48 16.90
C ASP A 310 3.95 -38.32 16.32
N MET A 311 3.80 -37.21 17.04
CA MET A 311 3.20 -35.99 16.47
C MET A 311 4.00 -35.40 15.31
N GLN A 312 5.33 -35.50 15.31
CA GLN A 312 6.16 -35.06 14.18
C GLN A 312 6.01 -35.95 12.94
N ARG A 313 5.67 -37.23 13.11
CA ARG A 313 5.40 -38.15 12.00
C ARG A 313 4.04 -37.93 11.34
N LEU A 314 3.04 -37.48 12.11
CA LEU A 314 1.67 -37.27 11.61
C LEU A 314 1.50 -35.98 10.78
N TYR A 315 2.44 -35.04 10.86
CA TYR A 315 2.48 -33.83 10.03
C TYR A 315 3.88 -33.64 9.44
N PRO A 316 4.23 -34.34 8.34
CA PRO A 316 5.49 -34.08 7.66
C PRO A 316 5.48 -32.64 7.14
N ARG A 317 6.52 -31.87 7.48
CA ARG A 317 6.81 -30.61 6.79
C ARG A 317 6.86 -30.92 5.29
N LYS A 318 5.92 -30.39 4.51
CA LYS A 318 6.12 -30.33 3.06
C LYS A 318 7.37 -29.47 2.80
N PRO A 319 8.23 -29.89 1.87
CA PRO A 319 9.50 -29.21 1.57
C PRO A 319 9.30 -27.77 1.09
#